data_AF-W2S286-F1
#
_entry.id   AF-W2S286-F1
#
_cell.length_a   1.000
_cell.length_b   1.000
_cell.length_c   1.000
_cell.angle_alpha   90.00
_cell.angle_beta   90.00
_cell.angle_gamma   90.00
#
_symmetry.space_group_name_H-M   'P 1'
#
loop_
_entity.id
_entity.type
_entity.pdbx_description
1 polymer ?
#
loop_
_entity_poly.entity_id
_entity_poly.type
_entity_poly.pdbx_seq_one_letter_code
_entity_poly.pdbx_strand_id
1 'polypeptide(L)'
;MAQPSGQQQSVPLTSLPLQQLSQLQSRLSSELEHLSASYQRLRAAQSRFKDCIRSIKDGVESKTPENPLLIPLTPSLYVPARPPPSKPVTVLVDIGTGFYVEKSTSDATKFYDGKIEDLTKNLTQIEEVVRQKTDTLRAVEDGMRRKVVAGEGQDGGQAGRGAGDEGGD
;
A
#
# COMPACT_ATOMS: atom_id res chain seq x y z
N MET A 1 8.40 35.48 -28.23
CA MET A 1 9.06 35.73 -26.94
C MET A 1 8.71 34.58 -26.01
N ALA A 2 9.66 33.68 -25.76
CA ALA A 2 9.47 32.46 -24.96
C ALA A 2 9.97 32.70 -23.53
N GLN A 3 9.16 32.38 -22.53
CA GLN A 3 9.55 32.41 -21.12
C GLN A 3 10.27 31.09 -20.76
N PRO A 4 11.38 31.13 -20.02
CA PRO A 4 12.09 29.94 -19.61
C PRO A 4 11.35 29.24 -18.47
N SER A 5 11.26 27.92 -18.59
CA SER A 5 10.68 26.99 -17.62
C SER A 5 11.38 27.10 -16.27
N GLY A 6 10.60 27.27 -15.20
CA GLY A 6 11.09 27.31 -13.82
C GLY A 6 11.81 26.01 -13.46
N GLN A 7 13.10 26.13 -13.15
CA GLN A 7 13.87 25.08 -12.50
C GLN A 7 13.18 24.72 -11.18
N GLN A 8 12.80 23.45 -11.03
CA GLN A 8 12.43 22.87 -9.74
C GLN A 8 13.64 23.00 -8.82
N GLN A 9 13.65 24.05 -7.99
CA GLN A 9 14.64 24.22 -6.95
C GLN A 9 14.41 23.13 -5.90
N SER A 10 15.26 22.11 -5.89
CA SER A 10 15.35 21.16 -4.78
C SER A 10 15.77 21.92 -3.53
N VAL A 11 14.82 22.25 -2.66
CA VAL A 11 15.10 22.94 -1.40
C VAL A 11 15.90 21.97 -0.51
N PRO A 12 17.14 22.30 -0.14
CA PRO A 12 17.95 21.40 0.68
C PRO A 12 17.30 21.27 2.07
N LEU A 13 17.10 20.04 2.54
CA LEU A 13 16.47 19.75 3.84
C LEU A 13 17.18 20.43 5.03
N THR A 14 18.45 20.78 4.86
CA THR A 14 19.25 21.53 5.84
C THR A 14 18.88 23.00 5.98
N SER A 15 18.20 23.61 5.00
CA SER A 15 17.76 25.02 5.08
C SER A 15 16.40 25.19 5.76
N LEU A 16 15.62 24.12 5.94
CA LEU A 16 14.26 24.19 6.50
C LEU A 16 14.27 24.34 8.04
N PRO A 17 13.43 25.20 8.64
CA PRO A 17 13.24 25.28 10.08
C PRO A 17 12.77 23.95 10.69
N LEU A 18 13.15 23.68 11.95
CA LEU A 18 12.79 22.44 12.66
C LEU A 18 11.28 22.18 12.67
N GLN A 19 10.47 23.23 12.80
CA GLN A 19 9.01 23.13 12.78
C GLN A 19 8.47 22.63 11.44
N GLN A 20 9.06 23.05 10.31
CA GLN A 20 8.66 22.59 8.98
C GLN A 20 9.06 21.13 8.74
N LEU A 21 10.22 20.72 9.26
CA LEU A 21 10.66 19.32 9.20
C LEU A 21 9.73 18.40 10.02
N SER A 22 9.25 18.85 11.18
CA SER A 22 8.30 18.09 12.01
C SER A 22 6.95 17.89 11.31
N GLN A 23 6.43 18.95 10.68
CA GLN A 23 5.21 18.86 9.88
C GLN A 23 5.38 17.91 8.68
N LEU A 24 6.53 17.97 8.00
CA LEU A 24 6.85 17.08 6.89
C LEU A 24 6.97 15.61 7.35
N GLN A 25 7.61 15.36 8.49
CA GLN A 25 7.71 14.03 9.09
C GLN A 25 6.31 13.45 9.36
N SER A 26 5.44 14.21 10.04
CA SER A 26 4.07 13.78 10.35
C SER A 26 3.27 13.43 9.10
N ARG A 27 3.36 14.27 8.07
CA ARG A 27 2.71 14.03 6.78
C ARG A 27 3.23 12.75 6.11
N LEU A 28 4.55 12.58 6.03
CA LEU A 28 5.16 11.41 5.41
C LEU A 28 4.79 10.12 6.16
N SER A 29 4.73 10.15 7.49
CA SER A 29 4.29 9.01 8.30
C SER A 29 2.84 8.63 8.03
N SER A 30 1.93 9.61 7.99
CA SER A 30 0.52 9.36 7.66
C SER A 30 0.36 8.81 6.23
N GLU A 31 1.07 9.37 5.25
CA GLU A 31 1.04 8.86 3.88
C GLU A 31 1.55 7.41 3.79
N LEU A 32 2.63 7.07 4.52
CA LEU A 32 3.15 5.70 4.57
C LEU A 32 2.15 4.73 5.20
N GLU A 33 1.45 5.11 6.26
CA GLU A 33 0.41 4.30 6.88
C GLU A 33 -0.74 4.04 5.90
N HIS A 34 -1.20 5.07 5.20
CA HIS A 34 -2.24 4.96 4.17
C HIS A 34 -1.82 4.04 3.01
N LEU A 35 -0.58 4.16 2.53
CA LEU A 35 -0.05 3.31 1.46
C LEU A 35 0.09 1.86 1.93
N SER A 36 0.58 1.62 3.14
CA SER A 36 0.70 0.29 3.73
C SER A 36 -0.67 -0.39 3.87
N ALA A 37 -1.68 0.31 4.39
CA ALA A 37 -3.03 -0.20 4.49
C ALA A 37 -3.64 -0.51 3.10
N SER A 38 -3.31 0.29 2.09
CA SER A 38 -3.77 0.07 0.70
C SER A 38 -3.08 -1.14 0.07
N TYR A 39 -1.77 -1.31 0.31
CA TYR A 39 -1.02 -2.49 -0.10
C TYR A 39 -1.64 -3.77 0.44
N GLN A 40 -1.94 -3.82 1.74
CA GLN A 40 -2.56 -5.00 2.36
C GLN A 40 -3.93 -5.33 1.76
N ARG A 41 -4.76 -4.32 1.50
CA ARG A 41 -6.06 -4.51 0.84
C ARG A 41 -5.93 -5.08 -0.58
N LEU A 42 -5.01 -4.54 -1.38
CA LEU A 42 -4.75 -5.04 -2.74
C LEU A 42 -4.16 -6.46 -2.72
N ARG A 43 -3.30 -6.76 -1.75
CA ARG A 43 -2.73 -8.11 -1.58
C ARG A 43 -3.79 -9.13 -1.20
N ALA A 44 -4.69 -8.76 -0.29
CA ALA A 44 -5.83 -9.60 0.07
C ALA A 44 -6.76 -9.85 -1.14
N ALA A 45 -7.04 -8.82 -1.95
CA ALA A 45 -7.81 -8.97 -3.18
C ALA A 45 -7.13 -9.92 -4.18
N GLN A 46 -5.81 -9.82 -4.35
CA GLN A 46 -5.05 -10.72 -5.21
C GLN A 46 -5.15 -12.18 -4.74
N SER A 47 -5.09 -12.41 -3.41
CA SER A 47 -5.29 -13.76 -2.85
C SER A 47 -6.67 -14.30 -3.18
N ARG A 48 -7.71 -13.49 -2.99
CA ARG A 48 -9.10 -13.89 -3.30
C ARG A 48 -9.27 -14.28 -4.78
N PHE A 49 -8.67 -13.55 -5.71
CA PHE A 49 -8.73 -13.93 -7.13
C PHE A 49 -7.98 -15.24 -7.43
N LYS A 50 -6.85 -15.50 -6.77
CA LYS A 50 -6.17 -16.80 -6.85
C LYS A 50 -7.04 -17.94 -6.30
N ASP A 51 -7.74 -17.68 -5.20
CA ASP A 51 -8.67 -18.65 -4.60
C ASP A 51 -9.89 -18.90 -5.51
N CYS A 52 -10.39 -17.89 -6.23
CA CYS A 52 -11.42 -18.07 -7.25
C CYS A 52 -10.95 -19.00 -8.38
N ILE A 53 -9.73 -18.82 -8.88
CA ILE A 53 -9.16 -19.70 -9.92
C ILE A 53 -9.05 -21.14 -9.41
N ARG A 54 -8.54 -21.35 -8.18
CA ARG A 54 -8.49 -22.67 -7.56
C ARG A 54 -9.88 -23.28 -7.40
N SER A 55 -10.86 -22.48 -6.97
CA SER A 55 -12.25 -22.92 -6.82
C SER A 55 -12.88 -23.35 -8.15
N ILE A 56 -12.53 -22.70 -9.26
CA ILE A 56 -12.98 -23.13 -10.60
C ILE A 56 -12.34 -24.47 -10.97
N LYS A 57 -11.01 -24.58 -10.88
CA LYS A 57 -10.27 -25.79 -11.28
C LYS A 57 -10.63 -27.00 -10.41
N ASP A 58 -10.53 -26.85 -9.10
CA ASP A 58 -10.70 -27.95 -8.15
C ASP A 58 -12.18 -28.15 -7.75
N GLY A 59 -12.95 -27.07 -7.70
CA GLY A 59 -14.34 -27.10 -7.26
C GLY A 59 -15.34 -27.38 -8.38
N VAL A 60 -15.01 -27.06 -9.63
CA VAL A 60 -15.95 -27.15 -10.76
C VAL A 60 -15.45 -28.13 -11.83
N GLU A 61 -14.25 -27.91 -12.36
CA GLU A 61 -13.71 -28.72 -13.47
C GLU A 61 -13.35 -30.15 -13.05
N SER A 62 -12.85 -30.33 -11.82
CA SER A 62 -12.45 -31.66 -11.31
C SER A 62 -13.62 -32.54 -10.84
N LYS A 63 -14.86 -32.04 -10.86
CA LYS A 63 -16.02 -32.76 -10.31
C LYS A 63 -16.68 -33.66 -11.34
N THR A 64 -17.02 -34.85 -10.90
CA THR A 64 -17.63 -35.91 -11.70
C THR A 64 -18.98 -36.29 -11.10
N PRO A 65 -19.84 -37.05 -11.81
CA PRO A 65 -21.09 -37.56 -11.25
C PRO A 65 -20.89 -38.37 -9.94
N GLU A 66 -19.75 -39.06 -9.84
CA GLU A 66 -19.32 -39.86 -8.67
C GLU A 66 -18.76 -39.00 -7.53
N ASN A 67 -18.30 -37.78 -7.81
CA ASN A 67 -17.76 -36.83 -6.84
C ASN A 67 -18.47 -35.47 -6.96
N PRO A 68 -19.69 -35.34 -6.40
CA PRO A 68 -20.49 -34.12 -6.52
C PRO A 68 -19.86 -32.94 -5.78
N LEU A 69 -20.14 -31.73 -6.25
CA LEU A 69 -19.78 -30.50 -5.54
C LEU A 69 -20.71 -30.31 -4.34
N LEU A 70 -20.18 -30.14 -3.13
CA LEU A 70 -20.99 -29.87 -1.95
C LEU A 70 -21.16 -28.36 -1.77
N ILE A 71 -22.40 -27.87 -1.82
CA ILE A 71 -22.74 -26.46 -1.62
C ILE A 71 -23.28 -26.28 -0.19
N PRO A 72 -22.68 -25.40 0.62
CA PRO A 72 -23.21 -25.10 1.96
C PRO A 72 -24.53 -24.32 1.85
N LEU A 73 -25.58 -24.79 2.52
CA LEU A 73 -26.80 -24.02 2.77
C LEU A 73 -26.72 -23.26 4.09
N THR A 74 -26.08 -23.85 5.09
CA THR A 74 -25.79 -23.27 6.40
C THR A 74 -24.40 -23.72 6.86
N PRO A 75 -23.84 -23.17 7.96
CA PRO A 75 -22.54 -23.62 8.48
C PRO A 75 -22.44 -25.12 8.80
N SER A 76 -23.55 -25.84 8.91
CA SER A 76 -23.59 -27.27 9.26
C SER A 76 -24.37 -28.14 8.28
N LEU A 77 -24.89 -27.58 7.18
CA LEU A 77 -25.68 -28.31 6.20
C LEU A 77 -25.15 -28.08 4.78
N TYR A 78 -24.83 -29.17 4.09
CA TYR A 78 -24.33 -29.16 2.72
C TYR A 78 -25.24 -29.99 1.82
N VAL A 79 -25.45 -29.54 0.59
CA VAL A 79 -26.24 -30.24 -0.42
C VAL A 79 -25.36 -30.58 -1.62
N PRO A 80 -25.42 -31.81 -2.15
CA PRO A 80 -24.67 -32.19 -3.34
C PRO A 80 -25.28 -31.55 -4.59
N ALA A 81 -24.43 -30.89 -5.37
CA ALA A 81 -24.68 -30.37 -6.69
C ALA A 81 -23.92 -31.20 -7.73
N ARG A 82 -24.63 -31.62 -8.77
CA ARG A 82 -24.07 -32.38 -9.89
C ARG A 82 -24.18 -31.54 -11.16
N PRO A 83 -23.08 -31.33 -11.90
CA PRO A 83 -23.17 -30.63 -13.17
C PRO A 83 -24.09 -31.39 -14.14
N PRO A 84 -24.93 -30.69 -14.92
CA PRO A 84 -25.83 -31.34 -15.87
C PRO A 84 -25.02 -32.03 -16.97
N PRO A 85 -25.36 -33.28 -17.37
CA PRO A 85 -24.56 -34.05 -18.33
C PRO A 85 -24.57 -33.50 -19.76
N SER A 86 -25.51 -32.61 -20.09
CA SER A 86 -25.76 -32.13 -21.46
C SER A 86 -25.30 -30.69 -21.72
N LYS A 87 -24.70 -30.01 -20.74
CA LYS A 87 -24.25 -28.62 -20.89
C LYS A 87 -22.84 -28.43 -20.34
N PRO A 88 -22.00 -27.59 -20.98
CA PRO A 88 -20.73 -27.21 -20.41
C PRO A 88 -20.97 -26.45 -19.10
N VAL A 89 -20.12 -26.70 -18.11
CA VAL A 89 -20.23 -26.01 -16.83
C VAL A 89 -19.80 -24.56 -17.00
N THR A 90 -20.67 -23.64 -16.61
CA THR A 90 -20.42 -22.21 -16.61
C THR A 90 -20.38 -21.69 -15.19
N VAL A 91 -19.72 -20.54 -15.02
CA VAL A 91 -19.60 -19.86 -13.72
C VAL A 91 -20.07 -18.43 -13.86
N LEU A 92 -20.73 -17.92 -12.81
CA LEU A 92 -21.04 -16.50 -12.72
C LEU A 92 -19.82 -15.76 -12.19
N VAL A 93 -19.38 -14.74 -12.93
CA VAL A 93 -18.25 -13.88 -12.57
C VAL A 93 -18.77 -12.48 -12.26
N ASP A 94 -18.47 -11.99 -11.07
CA ASP A 94 -18.71 -10.59 -10.69
C ASP A 94 -17.75 -9.68 -11.47
N ILE A 95 -18.32 -8.73 -12.21
CA ILE A 95 -17.56 -7.72 -12.97
C ILE A 95 -17.53 -6.36 -12.28
N GLY A 96 -18.23 -6.20 -11.15
CA GLY A 96 -18.36 -4.98 -10.39
C GLY A 96 -19.77 -4.38 -10.43
N THR A 97 -20.00 -3.37 -9.58
CA THR A 97 -21.26 -2.62 -9.46
C THR A 97 -22.53 -3.48 -9.31
N GLY A 98 -22.39 -4.71 -8.81
CA GLY A 98 -23.50 -5.65 -8.60
C GLY A 98 -23.91 -6.45 -9.84
N PHE A 99 -23.12 -6.44 -10.92
CA PHE A 99 -23.41 -7.20 -12.13
C PHE A 99 -22.58 -8.48 -12.21
N TYR A 100 -23.24 -9.55 -12.66
CA TYR A 100 -22.63 -10.85 -12.89
C TYR A 100 -22.78 -11.24 -14.35
N VAL A 101 -21.73 -11.84 -14.90
CA VAL A 101 -21.72 -12.36 -16.27
C VAL A 101 -21.42 -13.85 -16.23
N GLU A 102 -22.22 -14.63 -16.96
CA GLU A 102 -21.95 -16.05 -17.16
C GLU A 102 -20.75 -16.23 -18.09
N LYS A 103 -19.75 -17.00 -17.65
CA LYS A 103 -18.53 -17.29 -18.42
C LYS A 103 -18.24 -18.79 -18.39
N SER A 104 -17.55 -19.26 -19.42
CA SER A 104 -16.90 -20.56 -19.39
C SER A 104 -15.82 -20.58 -18.29
N THR A 105 -15.49 -21.76 -17.76
CA THR A 105 -14.42 -21.91 -16.75
C THR A 105 -13.07 -21.39 -17.26
N SER A 106 -12.77 -21.60 -18.55
CA SER A 106 -11.56 -21.08 -19.19
C SER A 106 -11.53 -19.56 -19.26
N ASP A 107 -12.65 -18.92 -19.63
CA ASP A 107 -12.70 -17.46 -19.76
C ASP A 107 -12.75 -16.77 -18.40
N ALA A 108 -13.38 -17.41 -17.40
CA ALA A 108 -13.34 -16.96 -16.02
C ALA A 108 -11.91 -17.02 -15.46
N THR A 109 -11.18 -18.10 -15.73
CA THR A 109 -9.76 -18.22 -15.34
C THR A 109 -8.92 -17.10 -15.94
N LYS A 110 -9.02 -16.87 -17.26
CA LYS A 110 -8.33 -15.76 -17.95
C LYS A 110 -8.69 -14.39 -17.37
N PHE A 111 -9.97 -14.18 -17.03
CA PHE A 111 -10.43 -12.93 -16.43
C PHE A 111 -9.75 -12.69 -15.07
N TYR A 112 -9.72 -13.69 -14.19
CA TYR A 112 -9.06 -13.55 -12.89
C TYR A 112 -7.54 -13.44 -13.01
N ASP A 113 -6.91 -14.14 -13.95
CA ASP A 113 -5.47 -13.99 -14.22
C ASP A 113 -5.13 -12.56 -14.64
N GLY A 114 -5.93 -11.95 -15.54
CA GLY A 114 -5.77 -10.54 -15.91
C GLY A 114 -5.91 -9.60 -14.71
N LYS A 115 -6.91 -9.83 -13.84
CA LYS A 115 -7.06 -9.04 -12.60
C LYS A 115 -5.88 -9.20 -11.63
N ILE A 116 -5.32 -10.40 -11.54
CA ILE A 116 -4.12 -10.66 -10.73
C ILE A 116 -2.92 -9.91 -11.30
N GLU A 117 -2.75 -9.90 -12.63
CA GLU A 117 -1.68 -9.17 -13.30
C GLU A 117 -1.78 -7.66 -13.04
N ASP A 118 -2.98 -7.08 -13.21
CA ASP A 118 -3.24 -5.66 -12.93
C ASP A 118 -2.94 -5.30 -11.47
N LEU A 119 -3.40 -6.13 -10.52
CA LEU A 119 -3.10 -5.94 -9.11
C LEU A 119 -1.61 -6.08 -8.81
N THR A 120 -0.91 -6.99 -9.49
CA THR A 120 0.53 -7.17 -9.31
C THR A 120 1.29 -5.93 -9.73
N LYS A 121 0.96 -5.34 -10.89
CA LYS A 121 1.54 -4.07 -11.35
C LYS A 121 1.32 -2.95 -10.33
N ASN A 122 0.09 -2.81 -9.82
CA ASN A 122 -0.24 -1.81 -8.81
C ASN A 122 0.52 -2.02 -7.50
N LEU A 123 0.67 -3.28 -7.05
CA LEU A 123 1.43 -3.63 -5.84
C LEU A 123 2.91 -3.26 -5.99
N THR A 124 3.54 -3.59 -7.12
CA THR A 124 4.95 -3.22 -7.38
C THR A 124 5.15 -1.70 -7.38
N GLN A 125 4.22 -0.95 -7.98
CA GLN A 125 4.28 0.52 -7.96
C GLN A 125 4.17 1.07 -6.52
N ILE A 126 3.26 0.53 -5.71
CA ILE A 126 3.12 0.95 -4.31
C ILE A 126 4.37 0.60 -3.51
N GLU A 127 4.96 -0.58 -3.70
CA GLU A 127 6.22 -0.97 -3.04
C GLU A 127 7.35 0.02 -3.34
N GLU A 128 7.48 0.44 -4.60
CA GLU A 128 8.48 1.44 -4.99
C GLU A 128 8.22 2.79 -4.33
N VAL A 129 6.98 3.28 -4.34
CA VAL A 129 6.62 4.56 -3.71
C VAL A 129 6.82 4.51 -2.19
N VAL A 130 6.45 3.40 -1.54
CA VAL A 130 6.68 3.20 -0.09
C VAL A 130 8.17 3.22 0.21
N ARG A 131 9.02 2.57 -0.60
CA ARG A 131 10.48 2.59 -0.43
C ARG A 131 11.01 4.02 -0.52
N GLN A 132 10.68 4.75 -1.59
CA GLN A 132 11.13 6.13 -1.81
C GLN A 132 10.69 7.08 -0.68
N LYS A 133 9.44 6.94 -0.19
CA LYS A 133 8.93 7.75 0.93
C LYS A 133 9.59 7.40 2.25
N THR A 134 9.89 6.13 2.49
CA THR A 134 10.62 5.68 3.69
C THR A 134 12.04 6.24 3.73
N ASP A 135 12.74 6.23 2.59
CA ASP A 135 14.08 6.81 2.48
C ASP A 135 14.05 8.34 2.67
N THR A 136 13.02 9.00 2.12
CA THR A 136 12.80 10.44 2.33
C THR A 136 12.53 10.77 3.80
N LEU A 137 11.69 9.98 4.48
CA LEU A 137 11.40 10.15 5.90
C LEU A 137 12.67 10.02 6.75
N ARG A 138 13.51 9.01 6.49
CA ARG A 138 14.80 8.85 7.17
C ARG A 138 15.72 10.05 6.96
N ALA A 139 15.80 10.57 5.73
CA ALA A 139 16.61 11.76 5.44
C ALA A 139 16.12 13.01 6.19
N VAL A 140 14.78 13.16 6.34
CA VAL A 140 14.16 14.22 7.14
C VAL A 140 14.51 14.06 8.62
N GLU A 141 14.38 12.85 9.17
CA GLU A 141 14.71 12.56 10.57
C GLU A 141 16.19 12.82 10.89
N ASP A 142 17.11 12.41 10.01
CA ASP A 142 18.53 12.71 10.17
C ASP A 142 18.83 14.22 10.06
N GLY A 143 18.12 14.92 9.18
CA GLY A 143 18.17 16.39 9.09
C GLY A 143 17.73 17.07 10.38
N MET A 144 16.64 16.60 10.99
CA MET A 144 16.16 17.10 12.28
C MET A 144 17.16 16.84 13.39
N ARG A 145 17.69 15.61 13.51
CA ARG A 145 18.70 15.24 14.51
C ARG A 145 19.94 16.14 14.42
N ARG A 146 20.46 16.36 13.20
CA ARG A 146 21.61 17.25 12.97
C ARG A 146 21.32 18.70 13.40
N LYS A 147 20.10 19.21 13.17
CA LYS A 147 19.72 20.56 13.59
C LYS A 147 19.58 20.71 15.10
N VAL A 148 19.05 19.71 15.79
CA VAL A 148 18.94 19.73 17.25
C VAL A 148 20.33 19.80 17.88
N VAL A 149 21.25 18.92 17.45
CA VAL A 149 22.65 18.90 17.95
C VAL A 149 23.39 20.21 17.62
N ALA A 150 23.19 20.79 16.43
CA ALA A 150 23.81 22.06 16.07
C ALA A 150 23.20 23.27 16.80
N GLY A 151 21.91 23.22 17.15
CA GLY A 151 21.22 24.26 17.91
C GLY A 151 21.58 24.27 19.40
N GLU A 152 21.79 23.10 20.01
CA GLU A 152 22.26 22.98 21.40
C GLU A 152 23.71 23.49 21.59
N GLY A 153 24.51 23.54 20.53
CA GLY A 153 25.87 24.08 20.56
C GLY A 153 25.96 25.61 20.62
N GLN A 154 24.85 26.34 20.48
CA GLN A 154 24.85 27.80 20.34
C GLN A 154 24.26 28.55 21.55
N ASP A 155 23.65 27.85 22.52
CA ASP A 155 23.04 28.45 23.73
C ASP A 155 23.85 28.21 25.02
N GLY A 156 24.96 27.47 24.95
CA GLY A 156 25.82 27.16 26.11
C GLY A 156 27.00 28.12 26.36
N GLY A 157 27.12 29.22 25.59
CA GLY A 157 28.35 30.02 25.51
C GLY A 157 28.36 31.39 26.20
N GLN A 158 27.26 31.86 26.81
CA GLN A 158 27.19 33.24 27.32
C GLN A 158 26.50 33.36 28.69
N ALA A 159 27.00 32.62 29.68
CA ALA A 159 26.71 32.88 31.09
C ALA A 159 27.97 32.67 31.93
N GLY A 160 28.94 33.58 31.79
CA GLY A 160 30.24 33.45 32.46
C GLY A 160 31.17 34.64 32.30
N ARG A 161 30.67 35.88 32.36
CA ARG A 161 31.47 37.07 32.71
C ARG A 161 30.68 37.91 33.69
N GLY A 162 30.55 37.36 34.90
CA GLY A 162 30.07 38.08 36.07
C GLY A 162 31.08 39.16 36.46
N ALA A 163 30.52 40.33 36.70
CA ALA A 163 31.11 41.53 37.26
C ALA A 163 32.19 41.26 38.33
N GLY A 164 33.37 41.86 38.11
CA GLY A 164 34.32 42.20 39.17
C GLY A 164 34.05 43.65 39.56
N ASP A 165 33.62 43.78 40.81
CA ASP A 165 33.08 44.92 41.54
C ASP A 165 34.09 46.06 41.82
N GLU A 166 33.53 47.22 42.16
CA GLU A 166 34.13 48.53 42.36
C GLU A 166 35.02 48.67 43.61
N GLY A 167 35.98 49.63 43.56
CA GLY A 167 36.14 50.68 44.57
C GLY A 167 36.91 50.45 45.89
N GLY A 168 38.01 51.21 46.06
CA GLY A 168 38.30 52.02 47.26
C GLY A 168 39.03 51.38 48.46
N ASP A 169 40.35 51.54 48.56
CA ASP A 169 41.11 52.55 49.35
C ASP A 169 42.61 52.25 49.24
#